data_AF-I4H737-F1
#
_entry.id   AF-I4H737-F1
#
_cell.length_a   1.000
_cell.length_b   1.000
_cell.length_c   1.000
_cell.angle_alpha   90.00
_cell.angle_beta   90.00
_cell.angle_gamma   90.00
#
_symmetry.space_group_name_H-M   'P 1'
#
loop_
_entity.id
_entity.type
_entity.pdbx_description
1 polymer ?
#
loop_
_entity_poly.entity_id
_entity_poly.type
_entity_poly.pdbx_seq_one_letter_code
_entity_poly.pdbx_strand_id
1 'polypeptide(L)'
;MTFLINIFFWLLSGLLKYQSSTEQNTPPSSPLFPCPNCGSHPRIKNGSIHNGKPKRQCKECGRQFVINPTNKTVSDETKQLIDKLLLERIS
;
A
#
# COMPACT_ATOMS: atom_id res chain seq x y z
N MET A 1 -16.25 -50.94 -6.92
CA MET A 1 -15.24 -50.19 -7.71
C MET A 1 -15.64 -48.75 -8.03
N THR A 2 -16.92 -48.39 -8.01
CA THR A 2 -17.42 -47.00 -8.26
C THR A 2 -17.31 -46.06 -7.06
N PHE A 3 -17.31 -46.59 -5.83
CA PHE A 3 -17.17 -45.79 -4.60
C PHE A 3 -15.84 -45.03 -4.51
N LEU A 4 -14.74 -45.68 -4.89
CA LEU A 4 -13.40 -45.06 -4.88
C LEU A 4 -13.26 -44.00 -5.99
N ILE A 5 -13.92 -44.21 -7.13
CA ILE A 5 -13.96 -43.26 -8.25
C ILE A 5 -14.69 -41.97 -7.83
N ASN A 6 -15.81 -42.10 -7.09
CA ASN A 6 -16.57 -40.94 -6.60
C ASN A 6 -15.78 -40.10 -5.58
N ILE A 7 -15.00 -40.74 -4.69
CA ILE A 7 -14.12 -40.05 -3.74
C ILE A 7 -13.01 -39.29 -4.48
N PHE A 8 -12.43 -39.92 -5.51
CA PHE A 8 -11.41 -39.30 -6.33
C PHE A 8 -11.95 -38.07 -7.09
N PHE A 9 -13.16 -38.16 -7.65
CA PHE A 9 -13.83 -37.01 -8.28
C PHE A 9 -14.13 -35.88 -7.29
N TRP A 10 -14.48 -36.20 -6.05
CA TRP A 10 -14.72 -35.21 -4.98
C TRP A 10 -13.42 -34.50 -4.56
N LEU A 11 -12.31 -35.23 -4.45
CA LEU A 11 -11.00 -34.67 -4.13
C LEU A 11 -10.43 -33.84 -5.30
N LEU A 12 -10.60 -34.29 -6.55
CA LEU A 12 -10.15 -33.56 -7.74
C LEU A 12 -10.95 -32.26 -7.94
N SER A 13 -12.25 -32.27 -7.68
CA SER A 13 -13.06 -31.05 -7.68
C SER A 13 -12.77 -30.13 -6.50
N GLY A 14 -12.34 -30.66 -5.35
CA GLY A 14 -11.78 -29.87 -4.25
C GLY A 14 -10.45 -29.18 -4.61
N LEU A 15 -9.56 -29.88 -5.32
CA LEU A 15 -8.27 -29.33 -5.78
C LEU A 15 -8.41 -28.33 -6.93
N LEU A 16 -9.37 -28.52 -7.83
CA LEU A 16 -9.67 -27.54 -8.90
C LEU A 16 -10.46 -26.33 -8.40
N LYS A 17 -11.25 -26.46 -7.31
CA LYS A 17 -11.86 -25.31 -6.62
C LYS A 17 -10.85 -24.49 -5.80
N TYR A 18 -9.63 -24.97 -5.62
CA TYR A 18 -8.49 -24.16 -5.17
C TYR A 18 -7.96 -23.29 -6.33
N GLN A 19 -8.86 -22.64 -7.07
CA GLN A 19 -8.48 -21.56 -7.97
C GLN A 19 -8.31 -20.30 -7.13
N SER A 20 -7.05 -20.00 -6.85
CA SER A 20 -6.46 -18.67 -6.96
C SER A 20 -7.38 -17.50 -6.56
N SER A 21 -7.70 -17.39 -5.27
CA SER A 21 -8.27 -16.16 -4.71
C SER A 21 -7.17 -15.10 -4.55
N THR A 22 -6.62 -14.64 -5.66
CA THR A 22 -5.95 -13.35 -5.76
C THR A 22 -6.71 -12.48 -6.73
N GLU A 23 -8.00 -12.22 -6.46
CA GLU A 23 -8.63 -10.98 -6.88
C GLU A 23 -9.92 -10.70 -6.06
N GLN A 24 -9.91 -9.52 -5.45
CA GLN A 24 -11.05 -8.67 -5.10
C GLN A 24 -12.04 -9.12 -4.01
N ASN A 25 -11.60 -8.97 -2.75
CA ASN A 25 -12.48 -8.49 -1.69
C ASN A 25 -11.98 -7.09 -1.28
N THR A 26 -12.38 -6.04 -2.01
CA THR A 26 -12.12 -4.66 -1.57
C THR A 26 -13.32 -4.21 -0.75
N PRO A 27 -13.19 -4.00 0.58
CA PRO A 27 -14.24 -3.36 1.36
C PRO A 27 -14.48 -1.92 0.84
N PRO A 28 -15.71 -1.42 0.93
CA PRO A 28 -16.12 -0.20 0.24
C PRO A 28 -15.38 1.06 0.74
N SER A 29 -14.93 1.84 -0.24
CA SER A 29 -14.68 3.29 -0.22
C SER A 29 -13.86 3.88 0.95
N SER A 30 -12.59 3.52 1.06
CA SER A 30 -11.59 4.44 1.63
C SER A 30 -11.17 5.47 0.56
N PRO A 31 -10.99 6.77 0.88
CA PRO A 31 -10.61 7.76 -0.12
C PRO A 31 -9.32 7.38 -0.85
N LEU A 32 -9.34 7.45 -2.18
CA LEU A 32 -8.20 7.11 -3.05
C LEU A 32 -7.16 8.24 -3.04
N PHE A 33 -6.23 8.24 -2.08
CA PHE A 33 -5.11 9.19 -2.08
C PHE A 33 -4.01 8.74 -3.03
N PRO A 34 -3.69 9.33 -4.18
CA PRO A 34 -2.61 8.84 -5.05
C PRO A 34 -1.24 8.80 -4.33
N CYS A 35 -0.29 8.02 -4.85
CA CYS A 35 1.07 8.02 -4.31
C CYS A 35 1.65 9.44 -4.43
N PRO A 36 2.14 10.06 -3.35
CA PRO A 36 2.67 11.43 -3.41
C PRO A 36 3.95 11.56 -4.24
N ASN A 37 4.59 10.43 -4.59
CA ASN A 37 5.82 10.43 -5.39
C ASN A 37 5.56 10.18 -6.88
N CYS A 38 4.70 9.21 -7.22
CA CYS A 38 4.52 8.76 -8.61
C CYS A 38 3.07 8.76 -9.10
N GLY A 39 2.12 9.25 -8.29
CA GLY A 39 0.71 9.34 -8.65
C GLY A 39 -0.08 8.03 -8.65
N SER A 40 0.58 6.86 -8.64
CA SER A 40 -0.12 5.58 -8.74
C SER A 40 -1.00 5.24 -7.52
N HIS A 41 -2.06 4.47 -7.76
CA HIS A 41 -3.03 4.04 -6.74
C HIS A 41 -2.68 2.72 -6.01
N PRO A 42 -2.06 1.70 -6.65
CA PRO A 42 -1.81 0.41 -6.01
C PRO A 42 -0.91 0.52 -4.78
N ARG A 43 -1.42 0.08 -3.62
CA ARG A 43 -0.72 0.16 -2.33
C ARG A 43 -1.03 -0.98 -1.39
N ILE A 44 -0.11 -1.23 -0.48
CA ILE A 44 -0.24 -2.20 0.62
C ILE A 44 -0.15 -1.50 1.98
N LYS A 45 -0.72 -2.11 3.02
CA LYS A 45 -0.45 -1.71 4.41
C LYS A 45 0.97 -2.17 4.76
N ASN A 46 1.81 -1.26 5.27
CA ASN A 46 3.18 -1.56 5.66
C ASN A 46 3.44 -1.13 7.12
N GLY A 47 2.83 -1.86 8.06
CA GLY A 47 2.92 -1.59 9.49
C GLY A 47 2.20 -0.30 9.92
N SER A 48 2.65 0.25 11.04
CA SER A 48 2.14 1.48 11.66
C SER A 48 3.29 2.36 12.18
N ILE A 49 3.01 3.65 12.36
CA ILE A 49 3.92 4.57 13.07
C ILE A 49 3.74 4.41 14.59
N HIS A 50 4.60 5.04 15.39
CA HIS A 50 4.55 4.98 16.87
C HIS A 50 3.18 5.35 17.45
N ASN A 51 2.45 6.28 16.82
CA ASN A 51 1.08 6.66 17.17
C ASN A 51 -0.01 5.71 16.66
N GLY A 52 0.34 4.48 16.25
CA GLY A 52 -0.59 3.46 15.76
C GLY A 52 -1.21 3.72 14.37
N LYS A 53 -1.04 4.92 13.78
CA LYS A 53 -1.58 5.21 12.44
C LYS A 53 -0.97 4.27 11.38
N PRO A 54 -1.78 3.69 10.49
CA PRO A 54 -1.30 2.76 9.48
C PRO A 54 -0.41 3.48 8.45
N LYS A 55 0.73 2.88 8.15
CA LYS A 55 1.60 3.29 7.05
C LYS A 55 1.21 2.51 5.80
N ARG A 56 1.28 3.15 4.64
CA ARG A 56 1.02 2.56 3.32
C ARG A 56 2.30 2.57 2.50
N GLN A 57 2.46 1.60 1.62
CA GLN A 57 3.56 1.53 0.66
C GLN A 57 3.02 1.42 -0.77
N CYS A 58 3.56 2.24 -1.66
CA CYS A 58 3.33 2.16 -3.11
C CYS A 58 3.89 0.86 -3.68
N LYS A 59 3.07 0.13 -4.45
CA LYS A 59 3.54 -1.07 -5.16
C LYS A 59 4.46 -0.72 -6.33
N GLU A 60 4.22 0.40 -7.00
CA GLU A 60 4.99 0.81 -8.18
C GLU A 60 6.38 1.37 -7.83
N CYS A 61 6.45 2.34 -6.92
CA CYS A 61 7.71 3.04 -6.60
C CYS A 61 8.28 2.73 -5.21
N GLY A 62 7.62 1.85 -4.43
CA GLY A 62 8.07 1.50 -3.07
C GLY A 62 7.92 2.60 -2.02
N ARG A 63 7.44 3.80 -2.37
CA ARG A 63 7.30 4.92 -1.44
C ARG A 63 6.37 4.57 -0.27
N GLN A 64 6.87 4.72 0.96
CA GLN A 64 6.09 4.62 2.17
C GLN A 64 5.53 5.98 2.60
N PHE A 65 4.26 6.02 3.04
CA PHE A 65 3.60 7.25 3.50
C PHE A 65 2.41 6.96 4.42
N VAL A 66 1.92 7.97 5.12
CA VAL A 66 0.72 7.91 5.97
C VAL A 66 -0.39 8.71 5.30
N ILE A 67 -1.62 8.18 5.32
CA ILE A 67 -2.80 8.89 4.81
C ILE A 67 -3.19 9.98 5.82
N ASN A 68 -3.45 11.19 5.35
CA ASN A 68 -3.80 12.37 6.18
C ASN A 68 -2.77 12.60 7.31
N PRO A 69 -1.52 12.96 6.97
CA PRO A 69 -0.51 13.25 7.98
C PRO A 69 -0.96 14.41 8.87
N THR A 70 -0.86 14.24 10.18
CA THR A 70 -1.22 15.27 11.17
C THR A 70 -0.10 16.28 11.41
N ASN A 71 1.15 15.94 11.10
CA ASN A 71 2.24 16.91 11.17
C ASN A 71 2.17 17.87 9.97
N LYS A 72 2.29 19.17 10.28
CA LYS A 72 2.34 20.22 9.27
C LYS A 72 3.55 19.99 8.36
N THR A 73 3.30 19.87 7.06
CA THR A 73 4.36 19.92 6.04
C THR A 73 5.01 21.29 6.10
N VAL A 74 6.34 21.33 6.07
CA VAL A 74 7.09 22.60 5.94
C VAL A 74 6.69 23.24 4.60
N SER A 75 6.31 24.52 4.63
CA SER A 75 5.90 25.23 3.43
C SER A 75 7.05 25.35 2.43
N ASP A 76 6.75 25.45 1.14
CA ASP A 76 7.80 25.51 0.12
C ASP A 76 8.63 26.79 0.24
N GLU A 77 8.03 27.90 0.69
CA GLU A 77 8.74 29.15 0.99
C GLU A 77 9.76 28.96 2.13
N THR A 78 9.37 28.20 3.17
CA THR A 78 10.27 27.91 4.28
C THR A 78 11.42 27.02 3.83
N LYS A 79 11.18 26.04 2.94
CA LYS A 79 12.24 25.20 2.36
C LYS A 79 13.23 26.04 1.54
N GLN A 80 12.73 26.92 0.67
CA GLN A 80 13.57 27.81 -0.13
C GLN A 80 14.43 28.73 0.74
N LEU A 81 13.87 29.25 1.84
CA LEU A 81 14.63 30.05 2.80
C LEU A 81 15.75 29.22 3.44
N ILE A 82 15.47 27.98 3.87
CA ILE A 82 16.48 27.08 4.44
C ILE A 82 17.59 26.83 3.43
N ASP A 83 17.26 26.51 2.17
CA ASP A 83 18.25 26.25 1.12
C ASP A 83 19.18 27.46 0.90
N LYS A 84 18.62 28.68 0.89
CA LYS A 84 19.41 29.91 0.77
C LYS A 84 20.37 30.11 1.95
N LEU A 85 19.87 29.96 3.17
CA LEU A 85 20.70 30.12 4.39
C LEU A 85 21.80 29.06 4.47
N LEU A 86 21.54 27.84 4.00
CA LEU A 86 22.55 26.78 3.94
C LEU A 86 23.66 27.11 2.94
N LEU A 87 23.34 27.68 1.78
CA LEU A 87 24.33 28.13 0.80
C LEU A 87 25.23 29.24 1.37
N GLU A 88 24.66 30.22 2.08
CA GLU A 88 25.40 31.32 2.73
C GLU A 88 26.37 30.83 3.81
N ARG A 89 26.09 29.68 4.44
CA ARG A 89 26.96 29.10 5.48
C ARG A 89 28.16 28.34 4.89
N ILE A 90 28.00 27.79 3.68
CA ILE A 90 29.03 26.95 3.03
C ILE A 90 30.01 27.80 2.22
N SER A 91 29.58 29.00 1.78
CA SER A 91 30.42 30.03 1.16
C SER A 91 31.28 30.79 2.18
#